data_AF-A0A662IN54-F1
#
_entry.id   AF-A0A662IN54-F1
#
_cell.length_a   1.000
_cell.length_b   1.000
_cell.length_c   1.000
_cell.angle_alpha   90.00
_cell.angle_beta   90.00
_cell.angle_gamma   90.00
#
_symmetry.space_group_name_H-M   'P 1'
#
loop_
_entity.id
_entity.type
_entity.pdbx_description
1 polymer ?
#
loop_
_entity_poly.entity_id
_entity_poly.type
_entity_poly.pdbx_seq_one_letter_code
_entity_poly.pdbx_strand_id
1 'polypeptide(L)'
;VVASWWDHGYWIAIVGNRTSVCDNSTINGTQIRLIARAFLSNETEALKIFKKLGVTHVVVHGIFYDLGSALGLSIPLWISWGHDYVAISYSAMASIAGFNASDYVVLDNFGVLPQMVPVPKGPKAAETTLYRLLYYPIDNRVFYLKDLNITRAEGGGYRVDYSLLKIPRPQHFKLLYASEPNHYVLVYKVLYNEN
;
A
#
# COMPACT_ATOMS: atom_id res chain seq x y z
N VAL A 1 -12.50 4.62 16.50
CA VAL A 1 -12.96 4.45 15.11
C VAL A 1 -11.78 4.08 14.22
N VAL A 2 -11.94 3.07 13.38
CA VAL A 2 -10.90 2.50 12.52
C VAL A 2 -11.25 2.75 11.05
N ALA A 3 -10.34 3.35 10.30
CA ALA A 3 -10.42 3.46 8.85
C ALA A 3 -9.69 2.29 8.20
N SER A 4 -10.37 1.62 7.28
CA SER A 4 -9.84 0.63 6.36
C SER A 4 -10.58 0.77 5.03
N TRP A 5 -10.14 0.06 4.00
CA TRP A 5 -11.01 -0.12 2.85
C TRP A 5 -12.17 -1.08 3.19
N TRP A 6 -13.25 -0.99 2.42
CA TRP A 6 -14.57 -1.48 2.82
C TRP A 6 -14.63 -3.00 2.99
N ASP A 7 -13.84 -3.76 2.23
CA ASP A 7 -13.74 -5.22 2.31
C ASP A 7 -13.43 -5.73 3.74
N HIS A 8 -12.78 -4.89 4.56
CA HIS A 8 -12.35 -5.27 5.93
C HIS A 8 -13.27 -4.75 7.04
N GLY A 9 -14.29 -3.95 6.72
CA GLY A 9 -15.11 -3.29 7.74
C GLY A 9 -15.84 -4.26 8.66
N TYR A 10 -16.38 -5.37 8.14
CA TYR A 10 -17.02 -6.40 8.98
C TYR A 10 -16.03 -7.09 9.92
N TRP A 11 -14.83 -7.42 9.44
CA TRP A 11 -13.81 -8.05 10.28
C TRP A 11 -13.40 -7.15 11.44
N ILE A 12 -13.27 -5.85 11.18
CA ILE A 12 -12.97 -4.85 12.21
C ILE A 12 -14.13 -4.70 13.20
N ALA A 13 -15.36 -4.64 12.71
CA ALA A 13 -16.55 -4.48 13.55
C ALA A 13 -16.83 -5.70 14.43
N ILE A 14 -16.84 -6.89 13.82
CA ILE A 14 -17.28 -8.12 14.47
C ILE A 14 -16.14 -8.80 15.24
N VAL A 15 -15.01 -9.04 14.58
CA VAL A 15 -13.87 -9.73 15.21
C VAL A 15 -13.04 -8.76 16.04
N GLY A 16 -12.77 -7.57 15.51
CA GLY A 16 -12.02 -6.54 16.23
C GLY A 16 -12.80 -5.88 17.36
N ASN A 17 -14.14 -6.01 17.40
CA ASN A 17 -15.03 -5.29 18.30
C ASN A 17 -14.71 -3.78 18.35
N ARG A 18 -14.57 -3.17 17.17
CA ARG A 18 -14.27 -1.73 17.00
C ARG A 18 -15.13 -1.13 15.90
N THR A 19 -15.54 0.13 16.07
CA THR A 19 -16.26 0.86 15.02
C THR A 19 -15.39 1.04 13.77
N SER A 20 -15.84 0.51 12.63
CA SER A 20 -15.29 0.77 11.29
C SER A 20 -15.97 1.99 10.66
N VAL A 21 -15.27 2.71 9.77
CA VAL A 21 -15.85 3.85 9.03
C VAL A 21 -16.77 3.41 7.89
N CYS A 22 -16.42 2.32 7.22
CA CYS A 22 -17.21 1.71 6.15
C CYS A 22 -17.06 0.20 6.20
N ASP A 23 -17.96 -0.52 5.53
CA ASP A 23 -18.00 -1.98 5.53
C ASP A 23 -18.49 -2.58 4.21
N ASN A 24 -18.48 -3.91 4.16
CA ASN A 24 -18.77 -4.72 2.99
C ASN A 24 -20.25 -4.69 2.56
N SER A 25 -21.15 -4.08 3.34
CA SER A 25 -22.53 -3.84 2.89
C SER A 25 -22.59 -2.71 1.85
N THR A 26 -21.59 -1.83 1.82
CA THR A 26 -21.48 -0.70 0.89
C THR A 26 -22.65 0.28 0.90
N ILE A 27 -23.47 0.28 1.96
CA ILE A 27 -24.69 1.10 2.06
C ILE A 27 -24.36 2.60 2.01
N ASN A 28 -23.26 3.04 2.63
CA ASN A 28 -22.83 4.45 2.62
C ASN A 28 -21.66 4.70 1.66
N GLY A 29 -21.98 4.82 0.37
CA GLY A 29 -20.99 5.14 -0.67
C GLY A 29 -20.25 6.47 -0.46
N THR A 30 -20.84 7.43 0.27
CA THR A 30 -20.17 8.70 0.58
C THR A 30 -18.97 8.49 1.51
N GLN A 31 -19.11 7.65 2.54
CA GLN A 31 -17.99 7.31 3.42
C GLN A 31 -16.90 6.53 2.68
N ILE A 32 -17.27 5.58 1.82
CA ILE A 32 -16.32 4.83 0.99
C ILE A 32 -15.52 5.78 0.10
N ARG A 33 -16.17 6.74 -0.56
CA ARG A 33 -15.50 7.74 -1.38
C ARG A 33 -14.56 8.63 -0.57
N LEU A 34 -14.94 9.02 0.64
CA LEU A 34 -14.06 9.79 1.52
C LEU A 34 -12.82 8.98 1.92
N ILE A 35 -12.99 7.70 2.26
CA ILE A 35 -11.87 6.80 2.57
C ILE A 35 -10.96 6.61 1.36
N ALA A 36 -11.52 6.38 0.17
CA ALA A 36 -10.75 6.30 -1.08
C ALA A 36 -9.92 7.57 -1.31
N ARG A 37 -10.54 8.75 -1.15
CA ARG A 37 -9.85 10.04 -1.28
C ARG A 37 -8.76 10.22 -0.23
N ALA A 38 -9.00 9.83 1.02
CA ALA A 38 -8.00 9.92 2.07
C ALA A 38 -6.79 9.03 1.76
N PHE A 39 -7.02 7.79 1.34
CA PHE A 39 -5.94 6.87 0.98
C PHE A 39 -5.15 7.31 -0.26
N LEU A 40 -5.82 7.88 -1.26
CA LEU A 40 -5.21 8.30 -2.52
C LEU A 40 -4.73 9.76 -2.55
N SER A 41 -4.80 10.48 -1.43
CA SER A 41 -4.27 11.85 -1.32
C SER A 41 -3.03 11.89 -0.44
N ASN A 42 -2.38 13.06 -0.38
CA ASN A 42 -1.29 13.29 0.56
C ASN A 42 -1.79 13.30 2.01
N GLU A 43 -0.87 13.17 2.97
CA GLU A 43 -1.22 13.05 4.39
C GLU A 43 -2.02 14.25 4.90
N THR A 44 -1.75 15.46 4.40
CA THR A 44 -2.48 16.68 4.79
C THR A 44 -3.97 16.58 4.49
N GLU A 45 -4.33 16.13 3.29
CA GLU A 45 -5.74 15.96 2.90
C GLU A 45 -6.35 14.73 3.59
N ALA A 46 -5.60 13.64 3.69
CA ALA A 46 -6.03 12.43 4.40
C ALA A 46 -6.41 12.73 5.85
N LEU A 47 -5.60 13.52 6.57
CA LEU A 47 -5.86 13.91 7.95
C LEU A 47 -7.12 14.75 8.11
N LYS A 48 -7.42 15.67 7.19
CA LYS A 48 -8.67 16.45 7.23
C LYS A 48 -9.89 15.53 7.12
N ILE A 49 -9.83 14.57 6.20
CA ILE A 49 -10.91 13.61 5.99
C ILE A 49 -11.04 12.68 7.20
N PHE A 50 -9.93 12.11 7.68
CA PHE A 50 -9.91 11.24 8.85
C PHE A 50 -10.41 11.95 10.11
N LYS A 51 -10.06 13.23 10.31
CA LYS A 51 -10.57 14.05 11.42
C LYS A 51 -12.08 14.23 11.31
N LYS A 52 -12.61 14.54 10.13
CA LYS A 52 -14.07 14.66 9.88
C LYS A 52 -14.82 13.35 10.15
N LEU A 53 -14.19 12.22 9.91
CA LEU A 53 -14.76 10.88 10.13
C LEU A 53 -14.50 10.33 11.55
N GLY A 54 -13.87 11.11 12.44
CA GLY A 54 -13.54 10.69 13.81
C GLY A 54 -12.54 9.54 13.89
N VAL A 55 -11.72 9.34 12.85
CA VAL A 55 -10.78 8.22 12.74
C VAL A 55 -9.66 8.38 13.76
N THR A 56 -9.36 7.29 14.46
CA THR A 56 -8.27 7.22 15.46
C THR A 56 -7.16 6.27 15.04
N HIS A 57 -7.52 5.26 14.23
CA HIS A 57 -6.62 4.21 13.79
C HIS A 57 -6.87 3.93 12.31
N VAL A 58 -5.83 3.56 11.60
CA VAL A 58 -5.88 3.14 10.19
C VAL A 58 -5.36 1.72 10.09
N VAL A 59 -6.08 0.87 9.36
CA VAL A 59 -5.65 -0.48 9.01
C VAL A 59 -5.42 -0.53 7.50
N VAL A 60 -4.22 -0.95 7.10
CA VAL A 60 -3.88 -1.25 5.71
C VAL A 60 -3.46 -2.69 5.58
N HIS A 61 -3.74 -3.28 4.42
CA HIS A 61 -3.40 -4.65 4.10
C HIS A 61 -2.67 -4.70 2.75
N GLY A 62 -1.59 -5.45 2.67
CA GLY A 62 -0.82 -5.65 1.44
C GLY A 62 0.04 -6.90 1.51
N ILE A 63 0.14 -7.63 0.39
CA ILE A 63 0.90 -8.87 0.32
C ILE A 63 2.18 -8.57 -0.43
N PHE A 64 3.31 -8.87 0.21
CA PHE A 64 4.62 -8.65 -0.37
C PHE A 64 5.35 -9.97 -0.61
N TYR A 65 6.06 -10.02 -1.73
CA TYR A 65 6.87 -11.15 -2.17
C TYR A 65 8.32 -10.70 -2.33
N ASP A 66 9.25 -11.49 -1.79
CA ASP A 66 10.68 -11.24 -1.94
C ASP A 66 11.18 -11.83 -3.26
N LEU A 67 11.12 -11.00 -4.32
CA LEU A 67 11.60 -11.37 -5.64
C LEU A 67 13.13 -11.47 -5.68
N GLY A 68 13.85 -10.68 -4.88
CA GLY A 68 15.31 -10.69 -4.85
C GLY A 68 15.86 -12.06 -4.44
N SER A 69 15.38 -12.59 -3.31
CA SER A 69 15.76 -13.93 -2.86
C SER A 69 15.29 -15.02 -3.82
N ALA A 70 14.10 -14.88 -4.42
CA ALA A 70 13.60 -15.84 -5.41
C ALA A 70 14.47 -15.90 -6.68
N LEU A 71 15.16 -14.80 -7.02
CA LEU A 71 16.14 -14.74 -8.11
C LEU A 71 17.56 -15.15 -7.68
N GLY A 72 17.74 -15.56 -6.43
CA GLY A 72 19.04 -15.95 -5.87
C GLY A 72 19.95 -14.77 -5.53
N LEU A 73 19.42 -13.55 -5.39
CA LEU A 73 20.18 -12.38 -4.96
C LEU A 73 20.39 -12.42 -3.44
N SER A 74 21.55 -11.93 -2.99
CA SER A 74 21.86 -11.80 -1.56
C SER A 74 21.10 -10.67 -0.85
N ILE A 75 20.31 -9.91 -1.60
CA ILE A 75 19.50 -8.80 -1.08
C ILE A 75 18.03 -9.07 -1.39
N PRO A 76 17.13 -8.90 -0.40
CA PRO A 76 15.71 -9.06 -0.67
C PRO A 76 15.20 -7.86 -1.46
N LEU A 77 14.40 -8.11 -2.50
CA LEU A 77 13.78 -7.09 -3.34
C LEU A 77 12.27 -7.32 -3.33
N TRP A 78 11.57 -6.51 -2.55
CA TRP A 78 10.16 -6.72 -2.25
C TRP A 78 9.26 -6.07 -3.30
N ILE A 79 8.25 -6.82 -3.73
CA ILE A 79 7.18 -6.36 -4.63
C ILE A 79 5.83 -6.62 -3.99
N SER A 80 4.82 -5.81 -4.33
CA SER A 80 3.42 -6.16 -4.05
C SER A 80 3.01 -7.32 -4.96
N TRP A 81 2.25 -8.28 -4.44
CA TRP A 81 1.83 -9.43 -5.24
C TRP A 81 0.42 -9.23 -5.81
N GLY A 82 0.31 -9.20 -7.13
CA GLY A 82 -0.79 -8.57 -7.90
C GLY A 82 -2.23 -9.05 -7.73
N HIS A 83 -2.52 -9.98 -6.82
CA HIS A 83 -3.90 -10.36 -6.47
C HIS A 83 -4.42 -9.63 -5.23
N ASP A 84 -3.65 -8.67 -4.71
CA ASP A 84 -3.85 -8.06 -3.40
C ASP A 84 -4.61 -6.73 -3.44
N TYR A 85 -4.88 -6.24 -2.22
CA TYR A 85 -5.48 -4.95 -1.90
C TYR A 85 -4.82 -3.79 -2.64
N VAL A 86 -3.52 -3.88 -2.92
CA VAL A 86 -2.74 -2.78 -3.50
C VAL A 86 -3.02 -2.63 -4.99
N ALA A 87 -3.34 -3.70 -5.72
CA ALA A 87 -3.68 -3.65 -7.15
C ALA A 87 -5.17 -3.35 -7.38
N ILE A 88 -6.03 -4.17 -6.76
CA ILE A 88 -7.47 -4.19 -7.03
C ILE A 88 -8.16 -3.06 -6.28
N SER A 89 -7.89 -2.93 -4.97
CA SER A 89 -8.52 -1.87 -4.17
C SER A 89 -8.03 -0.49 -4.61
N TYR A 90 -6.81 -0.36 -5.11
CA TYR A 90 -6.30 0.91 -5.64
C TYR A 90 -7.08 1.40 -6.87
N SER A 91 -7.23 0.56 -7.90
CA SER A 91 -7.97 0.94 -9.11
C SER A 91 -9.43 1.26 -8.79
N ALA A 92 -10.02 0.50 -7.86
CA ALA A 92 -11.37 0.76 -7.36
C ALA A 92 -11.45 2.07 -6.56
N MET A 93 -10.51 2.32 -5.64
CA MET A 93 -10.40 3.58 -4.89
C MET A 93 -10.27 4.76 -5.85
N ALA A 94 -9.42 4.66 -6.87
CA ALA A 94 -9.19 5.72 -7.84
C ALA A 94 -10.48 6.03 -8.61
N SER A 95 -11.14 5.00 -9.12
CA SER A 95 -12.45 5.14 -9.79
C SER A 95 -13.49 5.81 -8.89
N ILE A 96 -13.68 5.32 -7.66
CA ILE A 96 -14.67 5.85 -6.71
C ILE A 96 -14.34 7.29 -6.27
N ALA A 97 -13.05 7.62 -6.12
CA ALA A 97 -12.59 8.95 -5.75
C ALA A 97 -12.61 9.96 -6.92
N GLY A 98 -12.75 9.48 -8.16
CA GLY A 98 -12.64 10.30 -9.37
C GLY A 98 -11.18 10.65 -9.73
N PHE A 99 -10.24 9.78 -9.40
CA PHE A 99 -8.82 9.91 -9.75
C PHE A 99 -8.43 8.98 -10.90
N ASN A 100 -7.36 9.36 -11.62
CA ASN A 100 -6.79 8.52 -12.65
C ASN A 100 -5.83 7.50 -12.02
N ALA A 101 -6.08 6.20 -12.22
CA ALA A 101 -5.25 5.13 -11.68
C ALA A 101 -3.79 5.22 -12.16
N SER A 102 -3.55 5.69 -13.38
CA SER A 102 -2.20 5.81 -13.97
C SER A 102 -1.35 6.90 -13.29
N ASP A 103 -1.96 7.83 -12.54
CA ASP A 103 -1.20 8.83 -11.79
C ASP A 103 -0.39 8.20 -10.64
N TYR A 104 -0.66 6.94 -10.28
CA TYR A 104 -0.03 6.32 -9.13
C TYR A 104 0.51 4.91 -9.39
N VAL A 105 -0.17 4.06 -10.17
CA VAL A 105 0.27 2.67 -10.43
C VAL A 105 0.57 2.44 -11.90
N VAL A 106 1.62 1.65 -12.13
CA VAL A 106 1.91 1.03 -13.42
C VAL A 106 1.96 -0.48 -13.22
N LEU A 107 1.41 -1.24 -14.16
CA LEU A 107 1.52 -2.69 -14.18
C LEU A 107 2.86 -3.11 -14.78
N ASP A 108 3.57 -4.01 -14.11
CA ASP A 108 4.88 -4.51 -14.53
C ASP A 108 5.01 -5.98 -14.14
N ASN A 109 5.70 -6.79 -14.93
CA ASN A 109 6.06 -8.17 -14.56
C ASN A 109 7.57 -8.33 -14.31
N PHE A 110 8.31 -7.22 -14.33
CA PHE A 110 9.76 -7.18 -14.12
C PHE A 110 10.54 -8.08 -15.11
N GLY A 111 9.92 -8.46 -16.23
CA GLY A 111 10.48 -9.39 -17.22
C GLY A 111 10.66 -10.84 -16.73
N VAL A 112 10.30 -11.15 -15.48
CA VAL A 112 10.56 -12.45 -14.84
C VAL A 112 9.31 -13.09 -14.24
N LEU A 113 8.25 -12.32 -13.98
CA LEU A 113 7.02 -12.83 -13.40
C LEU A 113 6.06 -13.34 -14.49
N PRO A 114 5.31 -14.42 -14.21
CA PRO A 114 4.30 -14.91 -15.14
C PRO A 114 3.04 -14.04 -15.21
N GLN A 115 2.88 -13.09 -14.29
CA GLN A 115 1.76 -12.14 -14.25
C GLN A 115 2.24 -10.70 -14.03
N MET A 116 1.37 -9.75 -14.38
CA MET A 116 1.55 -8.34 -14.05
C MET A 116 1.26 -8.09 -12.57
N VAL A 117 2.07 -7.25 -11.93
CA VAL A 117 1.88 -6.78 -10.56
C VAL A 117 1.84 -5.25 -10.53
N PRO A 118 1.12 -4.64 -9.57
CA PRO A 118 1.08 -3.20 -9.43
C PRO A 118 2.40 -2.67 -8.86
N VAL A 119 2.94 -1.62 -9.50
CA VAL A 119 4.12 -0.90 -9.00
C VAL A 119 3.74 0.56 -8.81
N PRO A 120 3.88 1.12 -7.58
CA PRO A 120 3.54 2.52 -7.29
C PRO A 120 4.61 3.48 -7.81
N LYS A 121 4.79 3.53 -9.15
CA LYS A 121 5.79 4.36 -9.84
C LYS A 121 5.19 5.56 -10.58
N GLY A 122 3.90 5.82 -10.44
CA GLY A 122 3.24 6.99 -10.99
C GLY A 122 3.67 8.31 -10.31
N PRO A 123 3.45 9.46 -10.96
CA PRO A 123 3.92 10.77 -10.48
C PRO A 123 3.39 11.16 -9.09
N LYS A 124 2.22 10.66 -8.66
CA LYS A 124 1.61 10.96 -7.35
C LYS A 124 1.88 9.88 -6.30
N ALA A 125 2.51 8.77 -6.68
CA ALA A 125 2.60 7.60 -5.82
C ALA A 125 3.37 7.86 -4.52
N ALA A 126 4.56 8.48 -4.59
CA ALA A 126 5.39 8.72 -3.40
C ALA A 126 4.72 9.64 -2.35
N GLU A 127 3.81 10.51 -2.77
CA GLU A 127 3.11 11.41 -1.85
C GLU A 127 1.83 10.82 -1.27
N THR A 128 1.40 9.67 -1.78
CA THR A 128 0.12 9.07 -1.45
C THR A 128 0.14 8.38 -0.09
N THR A 129 -0.82 8.73 0.76
CA THR A 129 -0.93 8.24 2.13
C THR A 129 -0.92 6.71 2.18
N LEU A 130 -1.71 6.04 1.33
CA LEU A 130 -1.77 4.58 1.31
C LEU A 130 -0.40 3.93 1.07
N TYR A 131 0.39 4.43 0.13
CA TYR A 131 1.71 3.85 -0.16
C TYR A 131 2.72 4.13 0.93
N ARG A 132 2.68 5.31 1.55
CA ARG A 132 3.51 5.59 2.72
C ARG A 132 3.22 4.64 3.89
N LEU A 133 1.96 4.21 4.04
CA LEU A 133 1.57 3.22 5.04
C LEU A 133 1.97 1.79 4.64
N LEU A 134 1.69 1.37 3.40
CA LEU A 134 1.97 -0.01 2.96
C LEU A 134 3.45 -0.33 2.77
N TYR A 135 4.21 0.63 2.24
CA TYR A 135 5.65 0.48 1.93
C TYR A 135 6.52 0.98 3.09
N TYR A 136 5.98 0.95 4.31
CA TYR A 136 6.71 1.27 5.52
C TYR A 136 7.79 0.20 5.77
N PRO A 137 9.08 0.58 5.91
CA PRO A 137 10.14 -0.37 6.18
C PRO A 137 9.93 -1.11 7.50
N ILE A 138 9.85 -2.44 7.45
CA ILE A 138 9.65 -3.30 8.63
C ILE A 138 10.50 -4.56 8.49
N ASP A 139 11.26 -4.89 9.54
CA ASP A 139 12.20 -6.01 9.57
C ASP A 139 13.11 -6.08 8.34
N ASN A 140 13.05 -7.17 7.57
CA ASN A 140 13.83 -7.33 6.32
C ASN A 140 13.12 -6.75 5.08
N ARG A 141 11.87 -6.27 5.22
CA ARG A 141 11.09 -5.62 4.18
C ARG A 141 11.41 -4.13 4.10
N VAL A 142 12.58 -3.83 3.52
CA VAL A 142 13.15 -2.47 3.44
C VAL A 142 13.34 -2.01 1.99
N PHE A 143 13.76 -2.89 1.09
CA PHE A 143 14.03 -2.54 -0.31
C PHE A 143 12.87 -2.95 -1.19
N TYR A 144 12.10 -1.96 -1.64
CA TYR A 144 10.97 -2.19 -2.55
C TYR A 144 11.37 -1.90 -3.99
N LEU A 145 11.14 -2.88 -4.85
CA LEU A 145 11.57 -2.84 -6.25
C LEU A 145 10.69 -1.89 -7.07
N LYS A 146 11.33 -1.04 -7.87
CA LYS A 146 10.67 -0.16 -8.83
C LYS A 146 10.85 -0.64 -10.26
N ASP A 147 12.09 -0.93 -10.64
CA ASP A 147 12.45 -1.40 -11.99
C ASP A 147 13.48 -2.53 -11.86
N LEU A 148 13.41 -3.51 -12.76
CA LEU A 148 14.35 -4.64 -12.85
C LEU A 148 14.71 -4.87 -14.31
N ASN A 149 15.99 -5.05 -14.58
CA ASN A 149 16.50 -5.43 -15.88
C ASN A 149 17.54 -6.53 -15.72
N ILE A 150 17.31 -7.67 -16.38
CA ILE A 150 18.22 -8.81 -16.37
C ILE A 150 18.76 -9.00 -17.79
N THR A 151 20.07 -8.88 -17.93
CA THR A 151 20.75 -9.01 -19.22
C THR A 151 21.80 -10.11 -19.15
N ARG A 152 22.09 -10.74 -20.29
CA ARG A 152 23.17 -11.74 -20.37
C ARG A 152 24.51 -11.00 -20.46
N ALA A 153 25.46 -11.37 -19.60
CA ALA A 153 26.79 -10.78 -19.61
C ALA A 153 27.68 -11.40 -20.71
N GLU A 154 28.57 -10.60 -21.30
CA GLU A 154 29.64 -11.10 -22.17
C GLU A 154 30.61 -11.97 -21.34
N GLY A 155 30.73 -13.26 -21.70
CA GLY A 155 31.48 -14.25 -20.92
C GLY A 155 30.61 -15.27 -20.17
N GLY A 156 29.28 -15.13 -20.21
CA GLY A 156 28.35 -16.02 -19.51
C GLY A 156 27.87 -15.43 -18.19
N GLY A 157 26.74 -15.95 -17.68
CA GLY A 157 26.05 -15.41 -16.51
C GLY A 157 25.07 -14.27 -16.83
N TYR A 158 24.49 -13.69 -15.78
CA TYR A 158 23.46 -12.65 -15.85
C TYR A 158 23.91 -11.41 -15.07
N ARG A 159 23.67 -10.24 -15.64
CA ARG A 159 23.76 -8.95 -14.99
C ARG A 159 22.37 -8.51 -14.58
N VAL A 160 22.24 -8.06 -13.33
CA VAL A 160 20.99 -7.57 -12.75
C VAL A 160 21.15 -6.09 -12.42
N ASP A 161 20.43 -5.24 -13.13
CA ASP A 161 20.31 -3.82 -12.84
C ASP A 161 18.91 -3.56 -12.27
N TYR A 162 18.80 -2.85 -11.16
CA TYR A 162 17.52 -2.57 -10.50
C TYR A 162 17.46 -1.15 -9.95
N SER A 163 16.25 -0.64 -9.78
CA SER A 163 15.98 0.64 -9.12
C SER A 163 14.95 0.45 -8.00
N LEU A 164 15.01 1.27 -6.96
CA LEU A 164 14.14 1.15 -5.79
C LEU A 164 13.09 2.27 -5.74
N LEU A 165 11.94 1.93 -5.16
CA LEU A 165 10.89 2.91 -4.86
C LEU A 165 11.38 3.88 -3.80
N LYS A 166 11.13 5.17 -4.02
CA LYS A 166 11.44 6.25 -3.07
C LYS A 166 10.16 6.73 -2.41
N ILE A 167 9.60 5.89 -1.53
CA ILE A 167 8.40 6.23 -0.76
C ILE A 167 8.85 6.72 0.62
N PRO A 168 8.57 7.97 0.99
CA PRO A 168 8.93 8.49 2.31
C PRO A 168 8.08 7.83 3.41
N ARG A 169 8.63 7.81 4.62
CA ARG A 169 7.89 7.33 5.80
C ARG A 169 6.70 8.25 6.10
N PRO A 170 5.60 7.71 6.65
CA PRO A 170 4.47 8.51 7.05
C PRO A 170 4.86 9.41 8.22
N GLN A 171 4.38 10.66 8.21
CA GLN A 171 4.71 11.66 9.23
C GLN A 171 3.65 11.76 10.31
N HIS A 172 2.40 11.49 9.97
CA HIS A 172 1.24 11.64 10.87
C HIS A 172 0.62 10.29 11.27
N PHE A 173 1.37 9.21 11.11
CA PHE A 173 0.90 7.86 11.43
C PHE A 173 1.99 7.09 12.18
N LYS A 174 1.69 6.64 13.39
CA LYS A 174 2.58 5.78 14.17
C LYS A 174 2.16 4.33 14.01
N LEU A 175 3.05 3.49 13.50
CA LEU A 175 2.83 2.04 13.46
C LEU A 175 2.68 1.52 14.89
N LEU A 176 1.59 0.80 15.16
CA LEU A 176 1.32 0.15 16.45
C LEU A 176 1.47 -1.36 16.38
N TYR A 177 1.11 -1.95 15.25
CA TYR A 177 1.12 -3.39 15.07
C TYR A 177 1.36 -3.75 13.61
N ALA A 178 2.13 -4.81 13.41
CA ALA A 178 2.26 -5.50 12.14
C ALA A 178 2.02 -6.99 12.38
N SER A 179 1.22 -7.63 11.53
CA SER A 179 0.85 -9.03 11.71
C SER A 179 2.03 -9.97 11.43
N GLU A 180 2.30 -10.90 12.33
CA GLU A 180 3.29 -11.97 12.06
C GLU A 180 2.68 -13.14 11.27
N PRO A 181 3.48 -13.88 10.48
CA PRO A 181 4.92 -13.70 10.24
C PRO A 181 5.28 -12.80 9.04
N ASN A 182 4.29 -12.34 8.26
CA ASN A 182 4.53 -11.75 6.93
C ASN A 182 4.26 -10.25 6.83
N HIS A 183 3.84 -9.61 7.92
CA HIS A 183 3.46 -8.20 8.00
C HIS A 183 2.44 -7.77 6.95
N TYR A 184 1.44 -8.61 6.69
CA TYR A 184 0.38 -8.33 5.71
C TYR A 184 -0.60 -7.26 6.20
N VAL A 185 -0.91 -7.25 7.50
CA VAL A 185 -1.81 -6.26 8.11
C VAL A 185 -1.00 -5.32 8.98
N LEU A 186 -1.11 -4.02 8.71
CA LEU A 186 -0.46 -2.96 9.47
C LEU A 186 -1.51 -2.06 10.11
N VAL A 187 -1.35 -1.78 11.40
CA VAL A 187 -2.25 -0.92 12.17
C VAL A 187 -1.48 0.31 12.63
N TYR A 188 -2.01 1.48 12.28
CA TYR A 188 -1.43 2.76 12.62
C TYR A 188 -2.35 3.55 13.56
N LYS A 189 -1.75 4.25 14.52
CA LYS A 189 -2.40 5.36 15.23
C LYS A 189 -2.28 6.64 14.39
N VAL A 190 -3.38 7.36 14.21
CA VAL A 190 -3.35 8.67 13.58
C VAL A 190 -2.86 9.71 14.58
N LEU A 191 -1.89 10.52 14.17
CA LEU A 191 -1.34 11.63 14.95
C LEU A 191 -1.88 12.94 14.38
N TYR A 192 -2.93 13.46 15.01
CA TYR A 192 -3.38 14.80 14.71
C TYR A 192 -2.45 15.80 15.40
N ASN A 193 -2.03 16.84 14.68
CA ASN A 193 -1.38 17.96 15.33
C ASN A 193 -2.38 18.53 16.35
N GLU A 194 -1.96 18.58 17.62
CA GLU A 194 -2.71 19.30 18.65
C GLU A 194 -2.70 20.78 18.26
N ASN A 195 -3.89 21.39 18.24
CA ASN A 195 -4.02 22.84 18.08
C ASN A 195 -3.74 23.53 19.41
#